data_AF-A0A5J6JFK5-F1
#
_entry.id   AF-A0A5J6JFK5-F1
#
_cell.length_a   1.000
_cell.length_b   1.000
_cell.length_c   1.000
_cell.angle_alpha   90.00
_cell.angle_beta   90.00
_cell.angle_gamma   90.00
#
_symmetry.space_group_name_H-M   'P 1'
#
loop_
_entity.id
_entity.type
_entity.pdbx_description
1 polymer ?
#
loop_
_entity_poly.entity_id
_entity_poly.type
_entity_poly.pdbx_seq_one_letter_code
_entity_poly.pdbx_strand_id
1 'polypeptide(L)'
;MDSPLSAEVLPGPDPATLRASGHLTDVFGPGPHPDLRIRRSRLRDRTGAVVSENLITFRRADAAHVIPGGDTPFGLHTRSLGLYERRRILATGLTVERFGLLPVGSPGRVYEIAFSNHVTVLVHEVFNPRFVTTTTEAGTGPSAGLPDHQPRWPDLRETAHVRRVLAHADPLVPMPEARALRTELAGPSFLLQGGDCAETFADNTPRSVRNRVDVLRAMAERIAGGSGARVVTVGRIAGQYAKPRSSSVERRGGTSLPSYLGDAVNAAAFTEAGRVPDPKNLLRAYRESAKTLSFLAGSGIYTSHEALLLDYELPQVRTSPVDGARWAHSGHMLWIGERTRSLSGPHIGFASGIANPIAVKIGPGCTPDELLALHAVLNPDNVPGRLTFVLRMGRALAYERARELLTAASTVGLADRFVSDPMHGNGVTSPGGIKTRTMRAIEEELRGFFTACRETGTPPGGVHLELSGDDVTECVDVDIDDTWLGRRYHTSCDPRLNPSQSLHLADLIATLLVTTTPALSLTA
;
A
#
# COMPACT_ATOMS: atom_id res chain seq x y z
N MET A 1 38.21 5.69 -10.53
CA MET A 1 36.80 5.98 -10.18
C MET A 1 36.63 5.50 -8.76
N ASP A 2 36.76 6.39 -7.78
CA ASP A 2 36.71 5.99 -6.38
C ASP A 2 35.29 5.54 -6.02
N SER A 3 35.18 4.29 -5.59
CA SER A 3 33.94 3.72 -5.10
C SER A 3 33.44 4.55 -3.91
N PRO A 4 32.14 4.91 -3.83
CA PRO A 4 31.58 5.61 -2.68
C PRO A 4 31.53 4.73 -1.41
N LEU A 5 31.94 3.45 -1.55
CA LEU A 5 32.02 2.45 -0.49
C LEU A 5 33.45 1.94 -0.32
N SER A 6 33.88 1.77 0.92
CA SER A 6 35.10 1.04 1.30
C SER A 6 34.75 -0.29 1.99
N ALA A 7 35.64 -1.26 1.92
CA ALA A 7 35.52 -2.50 2.67
C ALA A 7 36.60 -2.61 3.76
N GLU A 8 36.26 -3.21 4.88
CA GLU A 8 37.17 -3.55 5.98
C GLU A 8 37.10 -5.07 6.15
N VAL A 9 38.21 -5.79 5.95
CA VAL A 9 38.26 -7.24 6.19
C VAL A 9 38.36 -7.50 7.69
N LEU A 10 37.44 -8.30 8.20
CA LEU A 10 37.36 -8.62 9.62
C LEU A 10 37.97 -10.00 9.90
N PRO A 11 38.43 -10.26 11.15
CA PRO A 11 38.83 -11.60 11.58
C PRO A 11 37.72 -12.62 11.24
N GLY A 12 38.12 -13.73 10.62
CA GLY A 12 37.19 -14.76 10.18
C GLY A 12 36.54 -15.48 11.37
N PRO A 13 35.26 -15.90 11.26
CA PRO A 13 34.63 -16.73 12.28
C PRO A 13 35.28 -18.11 12.36
N ASP A 14 35.04 -18.81 13.48
CA ASP A 14 35.45 -20.21 13.65
C ASP A 14 34.83 -21.07 12.52
N PRO A 15 35.62 -21.93 11.84
CA PRO A 15 35.09 -22.90 10.89
C PRO A 15 33.94 -23.77 11.43
N ALA A 16 33.79 -23.91 12.75
CA ALA A 16 32.63 -24.56 13.38
C ALA A 16 31.31 -23.81 13.12
N THR A 17 31.33 -22.48 12.99
CA THR A 17 30.15 -21.63 12.74
C THR A 17 29.52 -21.91 11.35
N LEU A 18 30.28 -22.47 10.39
CA LEU A 18 29.78 -22.89 9.07
C LEU A 18 28.69 -23.95 9.17
N ARG A 19 28.83 -24.91 10.09
CA ARG A 19 28.01 -26.13 10.12
C ARG A 19 26.54 -25.90 10.51
N ALA A 20 26.19 -24.70 10.97
CA ALA A 20 24.83 -24.33 11.35
C ALA A 20 24.02 -23.66 10.22
N SER A 21 24.66 -23.27 9.10
CA SER A 21 23.95 -22.72 7.94
C SER A 21 23.33 -23.86 7.13
N GLY A 22 22.00 -24.00 7.18
CA GLY A 22 21.26 -25.00 6.41
C GLY A 22 21.45 -24.93 4.88
N HIS A 23 22.14 -23.89 4.37
CA HIS A 23 22.32 -23.60 2.96
C HIS A 23 23.67 -24.04 2.37
N LEU A 24 24.61 -24.56 3.17
CA LEU A 24 25.89 -25.04 2.65
C LEU A 24 25.72 -26.22 1.71
N THR A 25 24.91 -27.20 2.12
CA THR A 25 24.57 -28.38 1.30
C THR A 25 23.90 -27.97 -0.01
N ASP A 26 23.05 -26.94 0.03
CA ASP A 26 22.30 -26.44 -1.14
C ASP A 26 23.21 -25.80 -2.21
N VAL A 27 24.41 -25.35 -1.83
CA VAL A 27 25.34 -24.61 -2.72
C VAL A 27 26.57 -25.44 -3.06
N PHE A 28 27.15 -26.16 -2.08
CA PHE A 28 28.40 -26.89 -2.25
C PHE A 28 28.22 -28.42 -2.33
N GLY A 29 26.98 -28.91 -2.22
CA GLY A 29 26.62 -30.33 -2.26
C GLY A 29 26.70 -31.02 -0.89
N PRO A 30 26.25 -32.27 -0.78
CA PRO A 30 26.29 -33.02 0.48
C PRO A 30 27.71 -33.48 0.83
N GLY A 31 28.02 -33.54 2.13
CA GLY A 31 29.26 -34.09 2.67
C GLY A 31 30.12 -33.06 3.42
N PRO A 32 31.30 -33.47 3.92
CA PRO A 32 32.21 -32.56 4.61
C PRO A 32 32.87 -31.59 3.62
N HIS A 33 33.03 -30.33 4.04
CA HIS A 33 33.61 -29.26 3.22
C HIS A 33 34.90 -28.67 3.84
N PRO A 34 36.01 -29.43 3.90
CA PRO A 34 37.26 -28.98 4.55
C PRO A 34 37.98 -27.84 3.79
N ASP A 35 37.63 -27.65 2.53
CA ASP A 35 38.21 -26.70 1.60
C ASP A 35 37.52 -25.33 1.61
N LEU A 36 36.36 -25.20 2.27
CA LEU A 36 35.67 -23.91 2.37
C LEU A 36 36.42 -22.94 3.27
N ARG A 37 36.37 -21.67 2.90
CA ARG A 37 36.90 -20.53 3.63
C ARG A 37 35.82 -19.46 3.72
N ILE A 38 35.87 -18.66 4.78
CA ILE A 38 35.02 -17.50 4.95
C ILE A 38 35.88 -16.24 4.92
N ARG A 39 35.43 -15.27 4.13
CA ARG A 39 35.86 -13.88 4.29
C ARG A 39 34.73 -13.11 4.96
N ARG A 40 35.02 -12.55 6.13
CA ARG A 40 34.13 -11.58 6.77
C ARG A 40 34.58 -10.18 6.37
N SER A 41 33.63 -9.34 5.99
CA SER A 41 33.92 -7.96 5.60
C SER A 41 32.84 -7.01 6.06
N ARG A 42 33.21 -5.78 6.38
CA ARG A 42 32.29 -4.68 6.66
C ARG A 42 32.38 -3.63 5.57
N LEU A 43 31.25 -3.21 5.03
CA LEU A 43 31.17 -2.11 4.07
C LEU A 43 30.86 -0.81 4.80
N ARG A 44 31.54 0.26 4.39
CA ARG A 44 31.33 1.62 4.91
C ARG A 44 31.07 2.59 3.77
N ASP A 45 30.26 3.60 4.03
CA ASP A 45 30.08 4.72 3.11
C ASP A 45 31.23 5.75 3.24
N ARG A 46 31.17 6.79 2.41
CA ARG A 46 32.11 7.93 2.43
C ARG A 46 32.19 8.69 3.76
N THR A 47 31.20 8.52 4.66
CA THR A 47 31.18 9.14 6.00
C THR A 47 31.78 8.22 7.07
N GLY A 48 32.14 6.99 6.70
CA GLY A 48 32.65 5.96 7.61
C GLY A 48 31.53 5.15 8.29
N ALA A 49 30.27 5.43 7.99
CA ALA A 49 29.14 4.71 8.57
C ALA A 49 29.05 3.29 8.02
N VAL A 50 28.72 2.33 8.88
CA VAL A 50 28.58 0.92 8.49
C VAL A 50 27.34 0.73 7.64
N VAL A 51 27.51 0.27 6.40
CA VAL A 51 26.41 0.00 5.45
C VAL A 51 25.95 -1.45 5.58
N SER A 52 26.89 -2.40 5.61
CA SER A 52 26.58 -3.83 5.79
C SER A 52 27.76 -4.61 6.36
N GLU A 53 27.48 -5.79 6.90
CA GLU A 53 28.46 -6.82 7.22
C GLU A 53 28.14 -8.11 6.47
N ASN A 54 29.18 -8.70 5.88
CA ASN A 54 29.05 -9.84 4.98
C ASN A 54 29.89 -11.02 5.47
N LEU A 55 29.36 -12.24 5.32
CA LEU A 55 30.11 -13.49 5.35
C LEU A 55 30.07 -14.10 3.96
N ILE A 56 31.23 -14.25 3.34
CA ILE A 56 31.38 -14.79 1.98
C ILE A 56 32.09 -16.13 2.12
N THR A 57 31.37 -17.20 1.84
CA THR A 57 31.88 -18.58 1.87
C THR A 57 32.25 -19.02 0.46
N PHE A 58 33.46 -19.54 0.28
CA PHE A 58 34.02 -19.94 -1.01
C PHE A 58 35.00 -21.10 -0.85
N ARG A 59 35.28 -21.85 -1.92
CA ARG A 59 36.33 -22.88 -1.89
C ARG A 59 37.70 -22.23 -1.95
N ARG A 60 38.66 -22.74 -1.20
CA ARG A 60 40.04 -22.20 -1.16
C ARG A 60 40.67 -22.06 -2.54
N ALA A 61 40.42 -22.98 -3.46
CA ALA A 61 40.94 -22.94 -4.83
C ALA A 61 40.40 -21.76 -5.66
N ASP A 62 39.21 -21.27 -5.31
CA ASP A 62 38.50 -20.23 -6.05
C ASP A 62 38.87 -18.80 -5.60
N ALA A 63 39.63 -18.69 -4.50
CA ALA A 63 39.95 -17.42 -3.86
C ALA A 63 40.58 -16.41 -4.83
N ALA A 64 41.60 -16.83 -5.58
CA ALA A 64 42.35 -15.97 -6.49
C ALA A 64 41.52 -15.47 -7.70
N HIS A 65 40.37 -16.09 -7.97
CA HIS A 65 39.58 -15.81 -9.16
C HIS A 65 38.51 -14.75 -8.92
N VAL A 66 37.85 -14.79 -7.75
CA VAL A 66 36.66 -13.95 -7.48
C VAL A 66 36.67 -13.29 -6.11
N ILE A 67 37.59 -13.65 -5.21
CA ILE A 67 37.67 -13.02 -3.88
C ILE A 67 38.75 -11.95 -3.94
N PRO A 68 38.38 -10.66 -3.93
CA PRO A 68 39.35 -9.59 -4.05
C PRO A 68 40.16 -9.46 -2.75
N GLY A 69 41.36 -8.89 -2.85
CA GLY A 69 42.18 -8.58 -1.68
C GLY A 69 41.64 -7.38 -0.87
N GLY A 70 41.99 -7.34 0.43
CA GLY A 70 41.90 -6.18 1.31
C GLY A 70 40.60 -5.36 1.21
N ASP A 71 40.78 -4.04 1.09
CA ASP A 71 39.71 -3.02 1.21
C ASP A 71 38.77 -2.93 0.01
N THR A 72 38.83 -3.91 -0.90
CA THR A 72 37.99 -3.95 -2.10
C THR A 72 36.62 -4.56 -1.77
N PRO A 73 35.52 -3.81 -1.97
CA PRO A 73 34.18 -4.35 -1.77
C PRO A 73 33.90 -5.54 -2.68
N PHE A 74 33.35 -6.60 -2.11
CA PHE A 74 32.93 -7.78 -2.86
C PHE A 74 31.87 -7.43 -3.90
N GLY A 75 32.04 -7.90 -5.14
CA GLY A 75 31.06 -7.73 -6.22
C GLY A 75 31.20 -6.42 -7.01
N LEU A 76 31.98 -5.44 -6.55
CA LEU A 76 32.33 -4.27 -7.38
C LEU A 76 33.49 -4.56 -8.35
N HIS A 77 34.41 -5.46 -7.96
CA HIS A 77 35.58 -5.84 -8.75
C HIS A 77 35.27 -6.88 -9.84
N THR A 78 34.12 -7.56 -9.79
CA THR A 78 33.77 -8.63 -10.74
C THR A 78 33.57 -8.09 -12.16
N ARG A 79 33.08 -6.85 -12.29
CA ARG A 79 32.99 -6.13 -13.58
C ARG A 79 34.36 -5.82 -14.19
N SER A 80 35.34 -5.43 -13.37
CA SER A 80 36.72 -5.20 -13.86
C SER A 80 37.41 -6.48 -14.30
N LEU A 81 36.94 -7.64 -13.83
CA LEU A 81 37.41 -8.97 -14.26
C LEU A 81 36.65 -9.50 -15.49
N GLY A 82 35.65 -8.77 -16.00
CA GLY A 82 34.81 -9.22 -17.12
C GLY A 82 33.92 -10.42 -16.80
N LEU A 83 33.70 -10.72 -15.51
CA LEU A 83 32.91 -11.86 -15.08
C LEU A 83 31.43 -11.50 -15.01
N TYR A 84 30.58 -12.38 -15.54
CA TYR A 84 29.13 -12.31 -15.37
C TYR A 84 28.73 -13.10 -14.12
N GLU A 85 27.74 -12.60 -13.39
CA GLU A 85 27.23 -13.24 -12.18
C GLU A 85 25.73 -13.55 -12.29
N ARG A 86 25.33 -14.70 -11.73
CA ARG A 86 23.93 -15.09 -11.53
C ARG A 86 23.70 -15.27 -10.03
N ARG A 87 22.65 -14.63 -9.50
CA ARG A 87 22.29 -14.72 -8.08
C ARG A 87 21.05 -15.58 -7.86
N ARG A 88 21.07 -16.42 -6.82
CA ARG A 88 19.90 -17.17 -6.32
C ARG A 88 19.70 -16.84 -4.84
N ILE A 89 18.59 -16.18 -4.51
CA ILE A 89 18.24 -15.88 -3.12
C ILE A 89 17.76 -17.16 -2.44
N LEU A 90 18.38 -17.50 -1.31
CA LEU A 90 18.09 -18.71 -0.52
C LEU A 90 17.24 -18.38 0.70
N ALA A 91 17.49 -17.23 1.33
CA ALA A 91 16.69 -16.73 2.46
C ALA A 91 16.75 -15.20 2.57
N THR A 92 15.71 -14.61 3.14
CA THR A 92 15.64 -13.20 3.53
C THR A 92 14.94 -13.10 4.87
N GLY A 93 15.31 -12.13 5.71
CA GLY A 93 14.63 -11.94 6.98
C GLY A 93 15.36 -10.95 7.88
N LEU A 94 14.95 -10.92 9.13
CA LEU A 94 15.63 -10.15 10.17
C LEU A 94 16.56 -11.06 10.95
N THR A 95 17.70 -10.53 11.35
CA THR A 95 18.63 -11.23 12.23
C THR A 95 18.00 -11.47 13.60
N VAL A 96 18.07 -12.70 14.09
CA VAL A 96 17.59 -13.10 15.42
C VAL A 96 18.63 -12.89 16.52
N GLU A 97 19.89 -12.71 16.12
CA GLU A 97 21.03 -12.41 16.98
C GLU A 97 21.84 -11.26 16.39
N ARG A 98 22.72 -10.67 17.20
CA ARG A 98 23.61 -9.60 16.74
C ARG A 98 24.55 -10.11 15.65
N PHE A 99 24.56 -9.46 14.49
CA PHE A 99 25.46 -9.81 13.39
C PHE A 99 26.59 -8.79 13.30
N GLY A 100 27.69 -9.09 14.02
CA GLY A 100 28.80 -8.17 14.15
C GLY A 100 28.45 -6.90 14.91
N LEU A 101 28.59 -5.73 14.28
CA LEU A 101 28.13 -4.47 14.88
C LEU A 101 26.63 -4.22 14.69
N LEU A 102 25.97 -4.99 13.83
CA LEU A 102 24.57 -4.80 13.50
C LEU A 102 23.67 -5.45 14.55
N PRO A 103 22.68 -4.72 15.10
CA PRO A 103 21.83 -5.22 16.18
C PRO A 103 20.92 -6.36 15.70
N VAL A 104 20.33 -7.08 16.66
CA VAL A 104 19.16 -7.96 16.40
C VAL A 104 18.09 -7.15 15.66
N GLY A 105 17.36 -7.80 14.76
CA GLY A 105 16.36 -7.14 13.93
C GLY A 105 16.94 -6.47 12.68
N SER A 106 18.25 -6.58 12.43
CA SER A 106 18.84 -6.03 11.20
C SER A 106 18.42 -6.85 9.98
N PRO A 107 18.02 -6.21 8.87
CA PRO A 107 17.61 -6.92 7.66
C PRO A 107 18.80 -7.63 7.02
N GLY A 108 18.58 -8.88 6.63
CA GLY A 108 19.61 -9.72 6.03
C GLY A 108 19.07 -10.60 4.92
N ARG A 109 19.99 -11.06 4.09
CA ARG A 109 19.73 -12.01 3.01
C ARG A 109 20.86 -13.02 2.90
N VAL A 110 20.49 -14.24 2.52
CA VAL A 110 21.40 -15.34 2.19
C VAL A 110 21.19 -15.69 0.74
N TYR A 111 22.25 -15.69 -0.05
CA TYR A 111 22.17 -15.95 -1.48
C TYR A 111 23.44 -16.57 -2.04
N GLU A 112 23.27 -17.35 -3.09
CA GLU A 112 24.35 -17.92 -3.89
C GLU A 112 24.68 -16.97 -5.05
N ILE A 113 25.97 -16.82 -5.36
CA ILE A 113 26.45 -16.21 -6.60
C ILE A 113 27.24 -17.25 -7.39
N ALA A 114 26.80 -17.53 -8.62
CA ALA A 114 27.54 -18.33 -9.59
C ALA A 114 28.14 -17.40 -10.66
N PHE A 115 29.44 -17.49 -10.87
CA PHE A 115 30.18 -16.69 -11.84
C PHE A 115 30.39 -17.44 -13.17
N SER A 116 30.59 -16.70 -14.25
CA SER A 116 30.81 -17.26 -15.60
C SER A 116 32.05 -18.13 -15.75
N ASN A 117 32.97 -18.09 -14.79
CA ASN A 117 34.15 -18.97 -14.70
C ASN A 117 33.91 -20.23 -13.85
N HIS A 118 32.63 -20.58 -13.59
CA HIS A 118 32.20 -21.74 -12.79
C HIS A 118 32.56 -21.69 -11.30
N VAL A 119 32.99 -20.54 -10.80
CA VAL A 119 33.16 -20.32 -9.36
C VAL A 119 31.80 -20.02 -8.73
N THR A 120 31.54 -20.62 -7.56
CA THR A 120 30.33 -20.37 -6.77
C THR A 120 30.69 -19.93 -5.36
N VAL A 121 29.97 -18.92 -4.86
CA VAL A 121 30.09 -18.47 -3.47
C VAL A 121 28.72 -18.39 -2.79
N LEU A 122 28.70 -18.58 -1.48
CA LEU A 122 27.53 -18.33 -0.63
C LEU A 122 27.76 -17.04 0.16
N VAL A 123 26.80 -16.13 0.11
CA VAL A 123 26.88 -14.82 0.75
C VAL A 123 25.77 -14.69 1.79
N HIS A 124 26.15 -14.40 3.03
CA HIS A 124 25.25 -13.90 4.06
C HIS A 124 25.54 -12.41 4.24
N GLU A 125 24.58 -11.57 3.88
CA GLU A 125 24.74 -10.11 3.91
C GLU A 125 23.68 -9.55 4.84
N VAL A 126 24.14 -8.87 5.90
CA VAL A 126 23.27 -8.17 6.84
C VAL A 126 23.55 -6.69 6.71
N PHE A 127 22.49 -5.92 6.53
CA PHE A 127 22.60 -4.50 6.33
C PHE A 127 22.32 -3.73 7.60
N ASN A 128 22.96 -2.58 7.72
CA ASN A 128 22.57 -1.63 8.74
C ASN A 128 21.16 -1.11 8.41
N PRO A 129 20.19 -1.25 9.36
CA PRO A 129 18.81 -0.80 9.17
C PRO A 129 18.69 0.64 8.69
N ARG A 130 19.64 1.50 9.05
CA ARG A 130 19.68 2.92 8.64
C ARG A 130 19.84 3.12 7.13
N PHE A 131 20.33 2.12 6.39
CA PHE A 131 20.65 2.22 4.96
C PHE A 131 19.77 1.34 4.07
N VAL A 132 18.86 0.54 4.65
CA VAL A 132 17.95 -0.30 3.89
C VAL A 132 16.55 0.27 3.92
N THR A 133 16.15 0.81 2.78
CA THR A 133 14.74 0.91 2.40
C THR A 133 14.33 -0.44 1.80
N THR A 134 13.41 -1.14 2.45
CA THR A 134 12.89 -2.44 1.99
C THR A 134 12.23 -2.28 0.61
N THR A 135 12.98 -2.61 -0.46
CA THR A 135 12.54 -2.58 -1.85
C THR A 135 12.71 -3.99 -2.40
N THR A 136 11.62 -4.66 -2.79
CA THR A 136 11.66 -6.04 -3.29
C THR A 136 11.44 -6.05 -4.81
N GLU A 137 12.45 -6.46 -5.58
CA GLU A 137 12.31 -6.81 -7.01
C GLU A 137 13.16 -8.03 -7.41
N ALA A 138 12.46 -8.91 -8.15
CA ALA A 138 12.91 -9.84 -9.20
C ALA A 138 13.93 -10.96 -8.88
N GLY A 139 13.40 -12.17 -8.67
CA GLY A 139 14.11 -13.44 -8.85
C GLY A 139 13.37 -14.35 -9.83
N THR A 140 14.02 -14.67 -10.95
CA THR A 140 13.55 -15.58 -11.99
C THR A 140 13.64 -17.05 -11.53
N GLY A 141 12.47 -17.67 -11.33
CA GLY A 141 12.27 -19.10 -11.07
C GLY A 141 10.84 -19.50 -11.44
N PRO A 142 10.59 -20.76 -11.87
CA PRO A 142 9.32 -21.14 -12.47
C PRO A 142 8.25 -21.38 -11.40
N SER A 143 7.60 -20.28 -11.00
CA SER A 143 6.19 -20.15 -10.55
C SER A 143 6.03 -18.77 -9.88
N ALA A 144 6.43 -17.70 -10.56
CA ALA A 144 6.20 -16.34 -10.06
C ALA A 144 4.76 -15.93 -10.40
N GLY A 145 3.90 -15.83 -9.38
CA GLY A 145 2.67 -15.04 -9.49
C GLY A 145 3.01 -13.62 -9.97
N LEU A 146 2.09 -12.99 -10.69
CA LEU A 146 2.23 -11.57 -11.00
C LEU A 146 2.48 -10.77 -9.70
N PRO A 147 3.20 -9.64 -9.74
CA PRO A 147 3.19 -8.70 -8.64
C PRO A 147 1.74 -8.33 -8.28
N ASP A 148 1.47 -8.23 -6.98
CA ASP A 148 0.15 -8.13 -6.34
C ASP A 148 -0.89 -7.38 -7.19
N HIS A 149 -1.87 -8.13 -7.72
CA HIS A 149 -3.03 -7.61 -8.45
C HIS A 149 -2.76 -6.75 -9.70
N GLN A 150 -1.58 -6.85 -10.34
CA GLN A 150 -1.37 -6.23 -11.65
C GLN A 150 -2.02 -7.03 -12.80
N PRO A 151 -2.63 -6.38 -13.81
CA PRO A 151 -3.19 -7.06 -14.97
C PRO A 151 -2.11 -7.65 -15.88
N ARG A 152 -2.44 -8.75 -16.55
CA ARG A 152 -1.61 -9.29 -17.64
C ARG A 152 -1.97 -8.58 -18.94
N TRP A 153 -1.24 -7.52 -19.27
CA TRP A 153 -1.39 -6.84 -20.55
C TRP A 153 -1.00 -7.77 -21.70
N PRO A 154 -1.86 -7.98 -22.71
CA PRO A 154 -1.55 -8.88 -23.82
C PRO A 154 -0.50 -8.29 -24.79
N ASP A 155 -0.42 -6.96 -24.90
CA ASP A 155 0.52 -6.25 -25.77
C ASP A 155 1.44 -5.32 -24.95
N LEU A 156 2.67 -5.77 -24.72
CA LEU A 156 3.67 -5.00 -23.98
C LEU A 156 4.19 -3.76 -24.74
N ARG A 157 4.11 -3.74 -26.08
CA ARG A 157 4.49 -2.55 -26.87
C ARG A 157 3.45 -1.46 -26.69
N GLU A 158 2.17 -1.82 -26.72
CA GLU A 158 1.07 -0.91 -26.42
C GLU A 158 1.16 -0.41 -24.98
N THR A 159 1.39 -1.28 -23.98
CA THR A 159 1.60 -0.85 -22.59
C THR A 159 2.76 0.15 -22.46
N ALA A 160 3.89 -0.12 -23.12
CA ALA A 160 5.02 0.82 -23.11
C ALA A 160 4.69 2.15 -23.80
N HIS A 161 3.90 2.13 -24.87
CA HIS A 161 3.41 3.35 -25.54
C HIS A 161 2.49 4.16 -24.62
N VAL A 162 1.47 3.53 -24.04
CA VAL A 162 0.53 4.12 -23.08
C VAL A 162 1.27 4.78 -21.92
N ARG A 163 2.25 4.10 -21.32
CA ARG A 163 3.08 4.66 -20.24
C ARG A 163 3.84 5.91 -20.69
N ARG A 164 4.40 5.92 -21.89
CA ARG A 164 5.07 7.13 -22.44
C ARG A 164 4.09 8.28 -22.63
N VAL A 165 2.88 8.00 -23.10
CA VAL A 165 1.83 9.02 -23.26
C VAL A 165 1.45 9.61 -21.89
N LEU A 166 1.18 8.79 -20.88
CA LEU A 166 0.89 9.26 -19.52
C LEU A 166 2.06 10.03 -18.88
N ALA A 167 3.31 9.65 -19.19
CA ALA A 167 4.50 10.36 -18.72
C ALA A 167 4.64 11.79 -19.28
N HIS A 168 4.03 12.09 -20.42
CA HIS A 168 4.04 13.41 -21.04
C HIS A 168 2.68 14.12 -20.94
N ALA A 169 1.66 13.47 -20.37
CA ALA A 169 0.36 14.07 -20.16
C ALA A 169 0.43 15.16 -19.08
N ASP A 170 -0.49 16.13 -19.20
CA ASP A 170 -0.65 17.18 -18.21
C ASP A 170 -1.00 16.58 -16.83
N PRO A 171 -0.50 17.16 -15.73
CA PRO A 171 -0.94 16.79 -14.40
C PRO A 171 -2.47 16.89 -14.23
N LEU A 172 -3.12 15.84 -13.72
CA LEU A 172 -4.54 15.91 -13.36
C LEU A 172 -4.73 16.78 -12.11
N VAL A 173 -3.91 16.57 -11.09
CA VAL A 173 -3.92 17.32 -9.84
C VAL A 173 -2.65 18.17 -9.71
N PRO A 174 -2.75 19.49 -9.46
CA PRO A 174 -1.59 20.33 -9.18
C PRO A 174 -0.89 20.01 -7.84
N MET A 175 0.46 20.07 -7.80
CA MET A 175 1.22 19.83 -6.55
C MET A 175 0.81 20.76 -5.40
N PRO A 176 0.53 22.07 -5.62
CA PRO A 176 0.10 22.96 -4.53
C PRO A 176 -1.20 22.50 -3.86
N GLU A 177 -2.14 21.91 -4.62
CA GLU A 177 -3.41 21.41 -4.07
C GLU A 177 -3.19 20.14 -3.23
N ALA A 178 -2.38 19.20 -3.70
CA ALA A 178 -2.01 18.02 -2.91
C ALA A 178 -1.24 18.38 -1.62
N ARG A 179 -0.41 19.43 -1.68
CA ARG A 179 0.29 19.98 -0.51
C ARG A 179 -0.69 20.66 0.45
N ALA A 180 -1.66 21.42 -0.06
CA ALA A 180 -2.70 22.03 0.76
C ALA A 180 -3.49 20.96 1.53
N LEU A 181 -3.90 19.87 0.87
CA LEU A 181 -4.54 18.74 1.54
C LEU A 181 -3.66 18.15 2.65
N ARG A 182 -2.37 17.94 2.41
CA ARG A 182 -1.44 17.44 3.44
C ARG A 182 -1.39 18.38 4.67
N THR A 183 -1.34 19.69 4.45
CA THR A 183 -1.39 20.69 5.52
C THR A 183 -2.71 20.66 6.28
N GLU A 184 -3.83 20.52 5.57
CA GLU A 184 -5.16 20.43 6.17
C GLU A 184 -5.36 19.17 7.03
N LEU A 185 -4.74 18.06 6.63
CA LEU A 185 -4.74 16.80 7.37
C LEU A 185 -3.74 16.79 8.55
N ALA A 186 -2.76 17.69 8.56
CA ALA A 186 -1.84 17.85 9.68
C ALA A 186 -2.48 18.56 10.88
N GLY A 187 -3.47 19.42 10.64
CA GLY A 187 -4.20 20.14 11.68
C GLY A 187 -5.36 19.36 12.31
N PRO A 188 -6.00 19.91 13.37
CA PRO A 188 -7.19 19.34 13.99
C PRO A 188 -8.36 19.40 13.00
N SER A 189 -8.68 18.26 12.42
CA SER A 189 -9.74 18.09 11.43
C SER A 189 -10.30 16.68 11.47
N PHE A 190 -11.49 16.48 10.92
CA PHE A 190 -12.10 15.18 10.69
C PHE A 190 -12.11 14.89 9.19
N LEU A 191 -11.52 13.77 8.76
CA LEU A 191 -11.50 13.38 7.35
C LEU A 191 -12.81 12.67 6.98
N LEU A 192 -13.58 13.24 6.07
CA LEU A 192 -14.66 12.54 5.38
C LEU A 192 -14.16 12.11 4.00
N GLN A 193 -13.84 10.82 3.86
CA GLN A 193 -13.49 10.24 2.57
C GLN A 193 -14.64 9.38 2.05
N GLY A 194 -15.15 9.63 0.84
CA GLY A 194 -16.31 8.87 0.34
C GLY A 194 -16.56 8.97 -1.16
N GLY A 195 -17.24 7.98 -1.72
CA GLY A 195 -17.64 7.94 -3.12
C GLY A 195 -17.85 6.51 -3.61
N ASP A 196 -17.73 6.28 -4.92
CA ASP A 196 -18.01 4.96 -5.50
C ASP A 196 -17.00 3.88 -5.04
N CYS A 197 -17.45 2.63 -5.05
CA CYS A 197 -16.55 1.49 -4.89
C CYS A 197 -15.57 1.41 -6.08
N ALA A 198 -16.13 1.46 -7.29
CA ALA A 198 -15.41 1.59 -8.55
C ALA A 198 -16.22 2.52 -9.45
N GLU A 199 -15.58 3.54 -9.99
CA GLU A 199 -16.14 4.39 -11.04
C GLU A 199 -16.21 3.59 -12.35
N THR A 200 -17.21 3.91 -13.18
CA THR A 200 -17.32 3.38 -14.55
C THR A 200 -17.24 4.53 -15.54
N PHE A 201 -16.71 4.27 -16.74
CA PHE A 201 -16.68 5.26 -17.81
C PHE A 201 -18.10 5.62 -18.29
N ALA A 202 -19.03 4.67 -18.22
CA ALA A 202 -20.42 4.88 -18.62
C ALA A 202 -21.14 5.84 -17.66
N ASP A 203 -20.87 5.72 -16.36
CA ASP A 203 -21.53 6.53 -15.35
C ASP A 203 -20.83 7.88 -15.13
N ASN A 204 -19.68 8.16 -15.75
CA ASN A 204 -18.96 9.44 -15.64
C ASN A 204 -19.66 10.60 -16.39
N THR A 205 -20.80 11.00 -15.83
CA THR A 205 -21.67 12.07 -16.33
C THR A 205 -21.67 13.26 -15.36
N PRO A 206 -21.89 14.50 -15.84
CA PRO A 206 -22.02 15.67 -14.96
C PRO A 206 -23.05 15.49 -13.85
N ARG A 207 -24.18 14.83 -14.15
CA ARG A 207 -25.24 14.53 -13.16
C ARG A 207 -24.73 13.62 -12.06
N SER A 208 -24.10 12.48 -12.41
CA SER A 208 -23.59 11.53 -11.42
C SER A 208 -22.54 12.16 -10.49
N VAL A 209 -21.67 13.02 -11.03
CA VAL A 209 -20.60 13.68 -10.28
C VAL A 209 -21.21 14.69 -9.32
N ARG A 210 -22.13 15.53 -9.79
CA ARG A 210 -22.87 16.47 -8.93
C ARG A 210 -23.60 15.76 -7.81
N ASN A 211 -24.35 14.69 -8.11
CA ASN A 211 -25.08 13.93 -7.09
C ASN A 211 -24.13 13.40 -5.99
N ARG A 212 -22.94 12.91 -6.35
CA ARG A 212 -21.93 12.47 -5.38
C ARG A 212 -21.36 13.62 -4.56
N VAL A 213 -21.06 14.75 -5.20
CA VAL A 213 -20.59 15.98 -4.54
C VAL A 213 -21.63 16.48 -3.52
N ASP A 214 -22.91 16.49 -3.91
CA ASP A 214 -23.99 16.98 -3.06
C ASP A 214 -24.17 16.11 -1.81
N VAL A 215 -24.09 14.78 -1.94
CA VAL A 215 -24.11 13.87 -0.78
C VAL A 215 -22.89 14.11 0.13
N LEU A 216 -21.69 14.19 -0.43
CA LEU A 216 -20.47 14.42 0.36
C LEU A 216 -20.52 15.75 1.12
N ARG A 217 -21.00 16.81 0.48
CA ARG A 217 -21.19 18.12 1.12
C ARG A 217 -22.23 18.08 2.23
N ALA A 218 -23.40 17.50 1.96
CA ALA A 218 -24.45 17.39 2.95
C ALA A 218 -24.01 16.56 4.18
N MET A 219 -23.21 15.51 3.97
CA MET A 219 -22.59 14.77 5.07
C MET A 219 -21.58 15.63 5.84
N ALA A 220 -20.68 16.34 5.13
CA ALA A 220 -19.69 17.20 5.75
C ALA A 220 -20.34 18.30 6.60
N GLU A 221 -21.41 18.93 6.09
CA GLU A 221 -22.20 19.95 6.78
C GLU A 221 -22.88 19.39 8.04
N ARG A 222 -23.47 18.19 7.97
CA ARG A 222 -24.08 17.53 9.13
C ARG A 222 -23.06 17.18 10.20
N ILE A 223 -21.91 16.62 9.80
CA ILE A 223 -20.83 16.28 10.74
C ILE A 223 -20.30 17.55 11.39
N ALA A 224 -19.97 18.58 10.61
CA ALA A 224 -19.45 19.84 11.11
C ALA A 224 -20.45 20.55 12.02
N GLY A 225 -21.72 20.67 11.59
CA GLY A 225 -22.77 21.33 12.36
C GLY A 225 -23.14 20.60 13.65
N GLY A 226 -23.14 19.27 13.65
CA GLY A 226 -23.48 18.47 14.82
C GLY A 226 -22.34 18.26 15.81
N SER A 227 -21.08 18.40 15.39
CA SER A 227 -19.89 18.17 16.26
C SER A 227 -19.01 19.38 16.51
N GLY A 228 -19.13 20.44 15.71
CA GLY A 228 -18.20 21.57 15.70
C GLY A 228 -16.85 21.25 15.06
N ALA A 229 -16.61 20.03 14.59
CA ALA A 229 -15.35 19.65 13.97
C ALA A 229 -15.16 20.28 12.59
N ARG A 230 -13.92 20.67 12.27
CA ARG A 230 -13.55 21.05 10.89
C ARG A 230 -13.48 19.79 10.02
N VAL A 231 -14.32 19.69 8.99
CA VAL A 231 -14.34 18.52 8.10
C VAL A 231 -13.51 18.78 6.85
N VAL A 232 -12.57 17.87 6.55
CA VAL A 232 -11.83 17.83 5.28
C VAL A 232 -12.47 16.76 4.41
N THR A 233 -12.93 17.13 3.21
CA THR A 233 -13.68 16.22 2.33
C THR A 233 -12.81 15.74 1.17
N VAL A 234 -12.69 14.41 1.04
CA VAL A 234 -11.91 13.76 -0.02
C VAL A 234 -12.81 12.74 -0.75
N GLY A 235 -13.10 12.99 -2.02
CA GLY A 235 -13.88 12.07 -2.83
C GLY A 235 -13.09 10.84 -3.25
N ARG A 236 -13.74 9.66 -3.29
CA ARG A 236 -13.33 8.50 -4.08
C ARG A 236 -13.81 8.72 -5.52
N ILE A 237 -13.12 9.59 -6.24
CA ILE A 237 -13.61 10.19 -7.48
C ILE A 237 -12.46 10.63 -8.37
N ALA A 238 -12.69 10.66 -9.68
CA ALA A 238 -11.72 11.06 -10.70
C ALA A 238 -10.46 10.17 -10.76
N GLY A 239 -10.62 8.86 -10.54
CA GLY A 239 -9.49 7.93 -10.65
C GLY A 239 -9.76 6.51 -10.17
N GLN A 240 -10.91 6.24 -9.55
CA GLN A 240 -11.23 4.96 -8.91
C GLN A 240 -11.74 3.92 -9.93
N TYR A 241 -11.00 3.72 -11.03
CA TYR A 241 -11.37 2.86 -12.15
C TYR A 241 -10.76 1.45 -12.10
N ALA A 242 -10.12 1.08 -10.99
CA ALA A 242 -9.48 -0.22 -10.81
C ALA A 242 -9.85 -0.84 -9.46
N LYS A 243 -9.92 -2.17 -9.41
CA LYS A 243 -10.29 -2.90 -8.20
C LYS A 243 -9.51 -4.21 -8.04
N PRO A 244 -8.93 -4.48 -6.84
CA PRO A 244 -8.34 -5.78 -6.57
C PRO A 244 -9.45 -6.84 -6.39
N ARG A 245 -9.21 -8.06 -6.86
CA ARG A 245 -10.18 -9.16 -6.80
C ARG A 245 -9.63 -10.33 -6.00
N SER A 246 -10.45 -10.91 -5.13
CA SER A 246 -10.11 -12.11 -4.36
C SER A 246 -9.86 -13.35 -5.24
N SER A 247 -10.43 -13.37 -6.44
CA SER A 247 -10.20 -14.40 -7.44
C SER A 247 -9.89 -13.74 -8.79
N SER A 248 -8.91 -14.28 -9.51
CA SER A 248 -8.59 -13.89 -10.89
C SER A 248 -9.65 -14.37 -11.90
N VAL A 249 -10.53 -15.29 -11.49
CA VAL A 249 -11.59 -15.87 -12.32
C VAL A 249 -12.96 -15.58 -11.71
N GLU A 250 -13.89 -15.17 -12.56
CA GLU A 250 -15.31 -15.01 -12.27
C GLU A 250 -16.08 -16.13 -12.97
N ARG A 251 -16.96 -16.82 -12.24
CA ARG A 251 -17.78 -17.92 -12.76
C ARG A 251 -19.25 -17.53 -12.71
N ARG A 252 -19.95 -17.71 -13.82
CA ARG A 252 -21.41 -17.54 -13.92
C ARG A 252 -21.98 -18.72 -14.67
N GLY A 253 -22.83 -19.51 -14.00
CA GLY A 253 -23.30 -20.79 -14.54
C GLY A 253 -22.13 -21.73 -14.88
N GLY A 254 -22.14 -22.32 -16.08
CA GLY A 254 -21.07 -23.19 -16.57
C GLY A 254 -19.83 -22.46 -17.13
N THR A 255 -19.87 -21.14 -17.26
CA THR A 255 -18.83 -20.35 -17.94
C THR A 255 -17.89 -19.69 -16.93
N SER A 256 -16.59 -19.72 -17.21
CA SER A 256 -15.54 -19.14 -16.37
C SER A 256 -14.66 -18.18 -17.18
N LEU A 257 -14.62 -16.90 -16.79
CA LEU A 257 -13.87 -15.85 -17.47
C LEU A 257 -12.96 -15.09 -16.49
N PRO A 258 -11.95 -14.34 -16.95
CA PRO A 258 -11.21 -13.44 -16.08
C PRO A 258 -12.14 -12.48 -15.34
N SER A 259 -11.85 -12.24 -14.06
CA SER A 259 -12.59 -11.28 -13.25
C SER A 259 -12.54 -9.88 -13.85
N TYR A 260 -13.62 -9.12 -13.65
CA TYR A 260 -13.65 -7.69 -13.94
C TYR A 260 -12.74 -6.97 -12.93
N LEU A 261 -11.76 -6.22 -13.43
CA LEU A 261 -10.72 -5.55 -12.63
C LEU A 261 -10.94 -4.02 -12.57
N GLY A 262 -12.07 -3.55 -13.09
CA GLY A 262 -12.37 -2.12 -13.26
C GLY A 262 -12.16 -1.66 -14.70
N ASP A 263 -12.83 -0.58 -15.07
CA ASP A 263 -12.87 -0.05 -16.43
C ASP A 263 -11.50 0.39 -16.96
N ALA A 264 -10.54 0.70 -16.09
CA ALA A 264 -9.14 0.95 -16.48
C ALA A 264 -8.41 -0.31 -16.98
N VAL A 265 -8.99 -1.50 -16.81
CA VAL A 265 -8.38 -2.78 -17.20
C VAL A 265 -9.21 -3.49 -18.26
N ASN A 266 -10.44 -3.89 -17.94
CA ASN A 266 -11.32 -4.67 -18.81
C ASN A 266 -12.79 -4.27 -18.60
N ALA A 267 -13.71 -4.79 -19.41
CA ALA A 267 -15.12 -4.41 -19.37
C ALA A 267 -15.91 -5.21 -18.33
N ALA A 268 -16.95 -4.58 -17.77
CA ALA A 268 -17.87 -5.24 -16.82
C ALA A 268 -18.65 -6.40 -17.47
N ALA A 269 -18.96 -6.30 -18.76
CA ALA A 269 -19.67 -7.33 -19.53
C ALA A 269 -19.00 -8.71 -19.38
N PHE A 270 -19.80 -9.75 -19.12
CA PHE A 270 -19.31 -11.11 -18.90
C PHE A 270 -19.18 -11.85 -20.25
N THR A 271 -18.25 -11.40 -21.09
CA THR A 271 -17.93 -12.00 -22.40
C THR A 271 -16.44 -12.22 -22.53
N GLU A 272 -16.00 -13.20 -23.32
CA GLU A 272 -14.57 -13.49 -23.53
C GLU A 272 -13.81 -12.24 -23.99
N ALA A 273 -14.31 -11.57 -25.03
CA ALA A 273 -13.71 -10.33 -25.54
C ALA A 273 -13.70 -9.20 -24.50
N GLY A 274 -14.78 -9.04 -23.73
CA GLY A 274 -14.89 -7.99 -22.73
C GLY A 274 -13.92 -8.16 -21.55
N ARG A 275 -13.47 -9.39 -21.27
CA ARG A 275 -12.59 -9.68 -20.12
C ARG A 275 -11.10 -9.67 -20.44
N VAL A 276 -10.72 -9.51 -21.71
CA VAL A 276 -9.32 -9.28 -22.10
C VAL A 276 -8.86 -7.89 -21.60
N PRO A 277 -7.77 -7.80 -20.82
CA PRO A 277 -7.21 -6.50 -20.44
C PRO A 277 -6.74 -5.69 -21.64
N ASP A 278 -7.04 -4.39 -21.66
CA ASP A 278 -6.58 -3.47 -22.71
C ASP A 278 -5.83 -2.28 -22.07
N PRO A 279 -4.51 -2.13 -22.28
CA PRO A 279 -3.75 -1.02 -21.72
C PRO A 279 -4.22 0.36 -22.21
N LYS A 280 -4.93 0.47 -23.35
CA LYS A 280 -5.51 1.74 -23.81
C LYS A 280 -6.56 2.29 -22.85
N ASN A 281 -7.17 1.44 -22.03
CA ASN A 281 -8.10 1.86 -20.99
C ASN A 281 -7.42 2.72 -19.92
N LEU A 282 -6.09 2.66 -19.74
CA LEU A 282 -5.37 3.58 -18.86
C LEU A 282 -5.40 5.02 -19.40
N LEU A 283 -5.27 5.21 -20.71
CA LEU A 283 -5.41 6.53 -21.34
C LEU A 283 -6.86 7.03 -21.28
N ARG A 284 -7.82 6.12 -21.39
CA ARG A 284 -9.23 6.45 -21.21
C ARG A 284 -9.51 6.87 -19.77
N ALA A 285 -9.00 6.13 -18.78
CA ALA A 285 -9.12 6.48 -17.36
C ALA A 285 -8.57 7.88 -17.08
N TYR A 286 -7.39 8.21 -17.61
CA TYR A 286 -6.83 9.57 -17.51
C TYR A 286 -7.78 10.65 -18.06
N ARG A 287 -8.35 10.44 -19.25
CA ARG A 287 -9.28 11.40 -19.88
C ARG A 287 -10.60 11.53 -19.10
N GLU A 288 -11.13 10.42 -18.63
CA GLU A 288 -12.36 10.41 -17.82
C GLU A 288 -12.11 11.07 -16.45
N SER A 289 -10.96 10.84 -15.82
CA SER A 289 -10.52 11.56 -14.61
C SER A 289 -10.43 13.08 -14.85
N ALA A 290 -9.80 13.52 -15.94
CA ALA A 290 -9.72 14.95 -16.30
C ALA A 290 -11.12 15.57 -16.48
N LYS A 291 -12.02 14.85 -17.15
CA LYS A 291 -13.41 15.24 -17.33
C LYS A 291 -14.13 15.35 -15.98
N THR A 292 -13.97 14.38 -15.09
CA THR A 292 -14.55 14.42 -13.74
C THR A 292 -14.05 15.63 -12.94
N LEU A 293 -12.74 15.90 -12.98
CA LEU A 293 -12.14 17.08 -12.34
C LEU A 293 -12.73 18.39 -12.84
N SER A 294 -13.03 18.49 -14.14
CA SER A 294 -13.71 19.69 -14.68
C SER A 294 -15.10 19.91 -14.07
N PHE A 295 -15.80 18.84 -13.68
CA PHE A 295 -17.09 18.93 -12.99
C PHE A 295 -16.94 19.19 -11.48
N LEU A 296 -15.78 18.87 -10.89
CA LEU A 296 -15.44 19.12 -9.49
C LEU A 296 -14.87 20.52 -9.24
N ALA A 297 -14.55 21.29 -10.28
CA ALA A 297 -13.97 22.62 -10.14
C ALA A 297 -14.82 23.51 -9.21
N GLY A 298 -14.18 24.13 -8.21
CA GLY A 298 -14.85 24.95 -7.21
C GLY A 298 -15.68 24.17 -6.18
N SER A 299 -15.62 22.83 -6.18
CA SER A 299 -16.42 22.03 -5.25
C SER A 299 -15.94 22.10 -3.79
N GLY A 300 -14.65 22.37 -3.59
CA GLY A 300 -13.97 22.23 -2.30
C GLY A 300 -13.67 20.79 -1.90
N ILE A 301 -13.83 19.82 -2.81
CA ILE A 301 -13.59 18.40 -2.57
C ILE A 301 -12.29 17.97 -3.25
N TYR A 302 -11.39 17.38 -2.46
CA TYR A 302 -10.17 16.75 -2.98
C TYR A 302 -10.47 15.38 -3.59
N THR A 303 -9.56 14.82 -4.39
CA THR A 303 -9.73 13.53 -5.06
C THR A 303 -8.81 12.45 -4.50
N SER A 304 -9.28 11.20 -4.56
CA SER A 304 -8.52 10.03 -4.15
C SER A 304 -8.96 8.77 -4.86
N HIS A 305 -8.04 7.83 -4.99
CA HIS A 305 -8.28 6.48 -5.48
C HIS A 305 -7.22 5.51 -4.93
N GLU A 306 -7.49 4.20 -5.06
CA GLU A 306 -6.52 3.16 -4.78
C GLU A 306 -5.41 3.23 -5.83
N ALA A 307 -4.16 3.42 -5.41
CA ALA A 307 -3.00 3.43 -6.30
C ALA A 307 -2.65 1.99 -6.75
N LEU A 308 -3.57 1.34 -7.45
CA LEU A 308 -3.52 -0.08 -7.75
C LEU A 308 -2.70 -0.38 -9.00
N LEU A 309 -2.97 0.31 -10.10
CA LEU A 309 -2.38 0.03 -11.42
C LEU A 309 -1.06 0.81 -11.56
N LEU A 310 0.08 0.18 -11.29
CA LEU A 310 1.37 0.90 -11.27
C LEU A 310 1.79 1.41 -12.66
N ASP A 311 1.33 0.79 -13.74
CA ASP A 311 1.50 1.29 -15.10
C ASP A 311 0.68 2.57 -15.38
N TYR A 312 -0.29 2.91 -14.54
CA TYR A 312 -1.00 4.19 -14.54
C TYR A 312 -0.34 5.20 -13.59
N GLU A 313 -0.01 4.77 -12.37
CA GLU A 313 0.48 5.68 -11.32
C GLU A 313 1.91 6.16 -11.56
N LEU A 314 2.85 5.25 -11.86
CA LEU A 314 4.27 5.59 -11.97
C LEU A 314 4.56 6.62 -13.06
N PRO A 315 3.98 6.52 -14.28
CA PRO A 315 4.20 7.51 -15.31
C PRO A 315 3.66 8.90 -14.94
N GLN A 316 2.72 9.02 -14.01
CA GLN A 316 2.13 10.30 -13.61
C GLN A 316 2.85 10.97 -12.44
N VAL A 317 4.00 10.43 -12.02
CA VAL A 317 4.86 11.08 -11.02
C VAL A 317 5.69 12.17 -11.68
N ARG A 318 5.77 13.35 -11.05
CA ARG A 318 6.71 14.42 -11.45
C ARG A 318 7.53 14.87 -10.25
N THR A 319 8.71 15.40 -10.53
CA THR A 319 9.59 16.00 -9.53
C THR A 319 9.30 17.48 -9.44
N SER A 320 9.04 17.97 -8.22
CA SER A 320 8.91 19.38 -7.93
C SER A 320 10.23 20.10 -8.21
N PRO A 321 10.23 21.16 -9.03
CA PRO A 321 11.45 21.92 -9.31
C PRO A 321 11.89 22.78 -8.11
N VAL A 322 11.03 22.94 -7.09
CA VAL A 322 11.28 23.80 -5.93
C VAL A 322 12.06 23.06 -4.84
N ASP A 323 11.63 21.84 -4.50
CA ASP A 323 12.14 21.08 -3.35
C ASP A 323 12.60 19.66 -3.72
N GLY A 324 12.54 19.27 -5.00
CA GLY A 324 12.94 17.94 -5.46
C GLY A 324 12.00 16.81 -5.03
N ALA A 325 10.91 17.12 -4.31
CA ALA A 325 9.94 16.13 -3.88
C ALA A 325 9.18 15.56 -5.08
N ARG A 326 8.94 14.26 -5.10
CA ARG A 326 8.17 13.58 -6.16
C ARG A 326 6.69 13.56 -5.78
N TRP A 327 5.81 13.94 -6.69
CA TRP A 327 4.36 13.94 -6.49
C TRP A 327 3.68 13.11 -7.56
N ALA A 328 2.75 12.26 -7.15
CA ALA A 328 1.82 11.61 -8.07
C ALA A 328 0.70 12.59 -8.38
N HIS A 329 0.43 12.79 -9.67
CA HIS A 329 -0.57 13.76 -10.15
C HIS A 329 -1.92 13.14 -10.46
N SER A 330 -2.07 11.82 -10.31
CA SER A 330 -3.31 11.09 -10.59
C SER A 330 -4.42 11.39 -9.58
N GLY A 331 -4.09 11.87 -8.37
CA GLY A 331 -5.03 12.21 -7.31
C GLY A 331 -4.35 13.04 -6.21
N HIS A 332 -5.15 13.71 -5.38
CA HIS A 332 -4.60 14.50 -4.26
C HIS A 332 -4.05 13.59 -3.16
N MET A 333 -4.86 12.59 -2.78
CA MET A 333 -4.52 11.55 -1.82
C MET A 333 -4.63 10.18 -2.48
N LEU A 334 -3.68 9.30 -2.22
CA LEU A 334 -3.68 7.93 -2.77
C LEU A 334 -3.68 6.92 -1.63
N TRP A 335 -4.34 5.77 -1.82
CA TRP A 335 -4.26 4.70 -0.82
C TRP A 335 -3.73 3.38 -1.37
N ILE A 336 -3.11 2.59 -0.49
CA ILE A 336 -2.71 1.21 -0.73
C ILE A 336 -3.75 0.28 -0.08
N GLY A 337 -4.25 -0.67 -0.87
CA GLY A 337 -5.27 -1.62 -0.45
C GLY A 337 -4.74 -2.72 0.46
N GLU A 338 -5.66 -3.41 1.15
CA GLU A 338 -5.33 -4.51 2.08
C GLU A 338 -4.53 -5.63 1.39
N ARG A 339 -4.76 -5.85 0.09
CA ARG A 339 -4.16 -6.94 -0.67
C ARG A 339 -2.86 -6.56 -1.39
N THR A 340 -2.46 -5.29 -1.30
CA THR A 340 -1.29 -4.74 -1.98
C THR A 340 -0.33 -4.04 -1.02
N ARG A 341 -0.61 -4.08 0.30
CA ARG A 341 0.21 -3.44 1.34
C ARG A 341 1.36 -4.30 1.88
N SER A 342 1.81 -5.29 1.11
CA SER A 342 3.01 -6.06 1.48
C SER A 342 4.16 -5.08 1.74
N LEU A 343 4.77 -5.14 2.92
CA LEU A 343 5.75 -4.14 3.39
C LEU A 343 6.92 -3.95 2.40
N SER A 344 7.35 -5.03 1.76
CA SER A 344 8.42 -4.97 0.76
C SER A 344 7.90 -4.78 -0.67
N GLY A 345 6.59 -4.86 -0.87
CA GLY A 345 5.92 -4.90 -2.17
C GLY A 345 5.98 -3.58 -2.95
N PRO A 346 5.68 -3.64 -4.25
CA PRO A 346 5.89 -2.52 -5.17
C PRO A 346 4.99 -1.32 -4.87
N HIS A 347 3.78 -1.54 -4.33
CA HIS A 347 2.86 -0.48 -3.94
C HIS A 347 3.34 0.33 -2.73
N ILE A 348 3.92 -0.34 -1.73
CA ILE A 348 4.55 0.34 -0.59
C ILE A 348 5.78 1.12 -1.07
N GLY A 349 6.60 0.55 -1.95
CA GLY A 349 7.74 1.25 -2.57
C GLY A 349 7.31 2.47 -3.42
N PHE A 350 6.16 2.40 -4.09
CA PHE A 350 5.58 3.55 -4.78
C PHE A 350 5.13 4.63 -3.79
N ALA A 351 4.36 4.26 -2.77
CA ALA A 351 3.81 5.20 -1.79
C ALA A 351 4.91 5.89 -0.96
N SER A 352 5.97 5.18 -0.59
CA SER A 352 7.11 5.76 0.12
C SER A 352 7.87 6.78 -0.73
N GLY A 353 7.83 6.63 -2.06
CA GLY A 353 8.57 7.46 -3.01
C GLY A 353 7.87 8.75 -3.46
N ILE A 354 6.61 8.98 -3.09
CA ILE A 354 5.84 10.19 -3.42
C ILE A 354 5.59 11.03 -2.18
N ALA A 355 5.28 12.32 -2.32
CA ALA A 355 5.07 13.29 -1.23
C ALA A 355 3.60 13.59 -0.91
N ASN A 356 2.66 13.05 -1.71
CA ASN A 356 1.21 13.12 -1.48
C ASN A 356 0.85 12.66 -0.05
N PRO A 357 -0.24 13.15 0.55
CA PRO A 357 -0.87 12.42 1.64
C PRO A 357 -1.26 11.02 1.15
N ILE A 358 -0.92 10.00 1.93
CA ILE A 358 -1.16 8.60 1.59
C ILE A 358 -1.98 7.89 2.66
N ALA A 359 -2.72 6.88 2.26
CA ALA A 359 -3.43 5.98 3.17
C ALA A 359 -3.05 4.51 2.96
N VAL A 360 -3.19 3.71 4.01
CA VAL A 360 -3.06 2.25 3.94
C VAL A 360 -4.25 1.61 4.62
N LYS A 361 -4.92 0.70 3.92
CA LYS A 361 -6.00 -0.12 4.48
C LYS A 361 -5.42 -1.12 5.48
N ILE A 362 -6.03 -1.27 6.65
CA ILE A 362 -5.58 -2.17 7.71
C ILE A 362 -6.74 -3.10 8.10
N GLY A 363 -6.62 -4.36 7.73
CA GLY A 363 -7.55 -5.42 8.10
C GLY A 363 -7.29 -6.02 9.48
N PRO A 364 -8.18 -6.91 9.96
CA PRO A 364 -8.14 -7.47 11.31
C PRO A 364 -6.90 -8.31 11.62
N GLY A 365 -6.21 -8.83 10.59
CA GLY A 365 -5.00 -9.63 10.75
C GLY A 365 -3.71 -8.81 10.95
N CYS A 366 -3.75 -7.48 10.78
CA CYS A 366 -2.58 -6.63 10.98
C CYS A 366 -2.14 -6.63 12.45
N THR A 367 -0.85 -6.81 12.69
CA THR A 367 -0.26 -6.76 14.05
C THR A 367 0.25 -5.35 14.38
N PRO A 368 0.42 -5.00 15.67
CA PRO A 368 1.12 -3.78 16.07
C PRO A 368 2.48 -3.60 15.39
N ASP A 369 3.31 -4.64 15.36
CA ASP A 369 4.65 -4.57 14.74
C ASP A 369 4.57 -4.29 13.24
N GLU A 370 3.60 -4.88 12.53
CA GLU A 370 3.37 -4.62 11.12
C GLU A 370 2.91 -3.18 10.87
N LEU A 371 2.00 -2.65 11.72
CA LEU A 371 1.57 -1.25 11.67
C LEU A 371 2.76 -0.29 11.85
N LEU A 372 3.60 -0.54 12.86
CA LEU A 372 4.79 0.27 13.14
C LEU A 372 5.83 0.17 12.01
N ALA A 373 5.99 -1.00 11.40
CA ALA A 373 6.85 -1.18 10.25
C ALA A 373 6.35 -0.42 9.00
N LEU A 374 5.04 -0.42 8.76
CA LEU A 374 4.42 0.39 7.70
C LEU A 374 4.66 1.88 7.94
N HIS A 375 4.49 2.36 9.17
CA HIS A 375 4.82 3.74 9.54
C HIS A 375 6.28 4.07 9.22
N ALA A 376 7.22 3.23 9.68
CA ALA A 376 8.65 3.47 9.50
C ALA A 376 9.07 3.60 8.03
N VAL A 377 8.35 2.96 7.09
CA VAL A 377 8.61 3.06 5.65
C VAL A 377 7.90 4.25 5.00
N LEU A 378 6.66 4.55 5.43
CA LEU A 378 5.78 5.48 4.72
C LEU A 378 5.79 6.91 5.30
N ASN A 379 6.15 7.04 6.58
CA ASN A 379 6.25 8.29 7.31
C ASN A 379 7.47 8.28 8.28
N PRO A 380 8.70 8.04 7.78
CA PRO A 380 9.89 7.85 8.63
C PRO A 380 10.22 9.07 9.52
N ASP A 381 9.84 10.27 9.07
CA ASP A 381 10.07 11.52 9.79
C ASP A 381 8.89 11.91 10.70
N ASN A 382 7.92 11.01 10.89
CA ASN A 382 6.72 11.19 11.71
C ASN A 382 5.98 12.51 11.43
N VAL A 383 5.80 12.86 10.15
CA VAL A 383 5.21 14.14 9.74
C VAL A 383 3.68 14.06 9.81
N PRO A 384 2.99 14.93 10.57
CA PRO A 384 1.54 14.97 10.58
C PRO A 384 0.94 15.20 9.19
N GLY A 385 -0.22 14.58 8.93
CA GLY A 385 -0.93 14.69 7.65
C GLY A 385 -0.30 13.90 6.49
N ARG A 386 0.85 13.24 6.71
CA ARG A 386 1.50 12.39 5.70
C ARG A 386 0.78 11.06 5.50
N LEU A 387 0.54 10.32 6.58
CA LEU A 387 0.04 8.94 6.53
C LEU A 387 -1.29 8.80 7.29
N THR A 388 -2.22 8.08 6.68
CA THR A 388 -3.49 7.68 7.27
C THR A 388 -3.62 6.16 7.30
N PHE A 389 -3.86 5.58 8.47
CA PHE A 389 -4.26 4.18 8.59
C PHE A 389 -5.79 4.07 8.56
N VAL A 390 -6.30 3.27 7.62
CA VAL A 390 -7.73 3.07 7.38
C VAL A 390 -8.14 1.69 7.90
N LEU A 391 -8.67 1.65 9.12
CA LEU A 391 -9.03 0.43 9.82
C LEU A 391 -10.36 -0.14 9.31
N ARG A 392 -10.36 -1.40 8.87
CA ARG A 392 -11.53 -2.12 8.33
C ARG A 392 -11.64 -3.51 8.94
N MET A 393 -12.00 -3.54 10.20
CA MET A 393 -11.89 -4.69 11.10
C MET A 393 -13.09 -5.63 11.01
N GLY A 394 -14.24 -5.12 10.58
CA GLY A 394 -15.51 -5.82 10.73
C GLY A 394 -16.07 -5.64 12.14
N ARG A 395 -17.40 -5.51 12.26
CA ARG A 395 -18.10 -5.19 13.51
C ARG A 395 -17.68 -6.02 14.73
N ALA A 396 -17.39 -7.30 14.54
CA ALA A 396 -17.06 -8.23 15.62
C ALA A 396 -15.69 -7.96 16.25
N LEU A 397 -14.77 -7.36 15.49
CA LEU A 397 -13.38 -7.15 15.88
C LEU A 397 -13.03 -5.66 15.98
N ALA A 398 -13.96 -4.77 15.63
CA ALA A 398 -13.74 -3.33 15.51
C ALA A 398 -13.12 -2.70 16.75
N TYR A 399 -13.73 -2.91 17.92
CA TYR A 399 -13.23 -2.35 19.17
C TYR A 399 -11.88 -2.94 19.57
N GLU A 400 -11.79 -4.27 19.75
CA GLU A 400 -10.57 -4.90 20.27
C GLU A 400 -9.34 -4.68 19.38
N ARG A 401 -9.48 -4.87 18.06
CA ARG A 401 -8.36 -4.68 17.13
C ARG A 401 -7.98 -3.21 16.97
N ALA A 402 -8.95 -2.29 16.93
CA ALA A 402 -8.63 -0.87 16.91
C ALA A 402 -7.90 -0.46 18.20
N ARG A 403 -8.40 -0.85 19.37
CA ARG A 403 -7.79 -0.51 20.66
C ARG A 403 -6.34 -0.98 20.75
N GLU A 404 -6.06 -2.21 20.33
CA GLU A 404 -4.70 -2.77 20.33
C GLU A 404 -3.73 -1.98 19.44
N LEU A 405 -4.13 -1.72 18.19
CA LEU A 405 -3.30 -0.99 17.23
C LEU A 405 -3.11 0.47 17.62
N LEU A 406 -4.17 1.13 18.10
CA LEU A 406 -4.11 2.52 18.56
C LEU A 406 -3.26 2.67 19.82
N THR A 407 -3.28 1.70 20.73
CA THR A 407 -2.41 1.69 21.92
C THR A 407 -0.94 1.61 21.52
N ALA A 408 -0.60 0.73 20.57
CA ALA A 408 0.77 0.62 20.08
C ALA A 408 1.24 1.91 19.41
N ALA A 409 0.40 2.51 18.57
CA ALA A 409 0.69 3.77 17.89
C ALA A 409 0.85 4.95 18.87
N SER A 410 -0.03 5.07 19.87
CA SER A 410 0.04 6.15 20.86
C SER A 410 1.26 6.01 21.78
N THR A 411 1.64 4.79 22.14
CA THR A 411 2.81 4.50 22.99
C THR A 411 4.12 5.03 22.38
N VAL A 412 4.25 4.98 21.05
CA VAL A 412 5.45 5.47 20.34
C VAL A 412 5.26 6.88 19.75
N GLY A 413 4.12 7.51 19.98
CA GLY A 413 3.84 8.89 19.55
C GLY A 413 3.71 9.08 18.04
N LEU A 414 3.05 8.14 17.33
CA LEU A 414 2.80 8.30 15.89
C LEU A 414 1.92 9.52 15.62
N ALA A 415 2.33 10.34 14.66
CA ALA A 415 1.58 11.49 14.13
C ALA A 415 0.58 11.11 13.03
N ASP A 416 0.44 9.81 12.75
CA ASP A 416 -0.43 9.28 11.72
C ASP A 416 -1.91 9.47 12.07
N ARG A 417 -2.73 9.61 11.04
CA ARG A 417 -4.18 9.72 11.19
C ARG A 417 -4.82 8.34 11.19
N PHE A 418 -5.78 8.09 12.09
CA PHE A 418 -6.56 6.85 12.11
C PHE A 418 -7.99 7.10 11.65
N VAL A 419 -8.46 6.30 10.71
CA VAL A 419 -9.76 6.43 10.06
C VAL A 419 -10.48 5.09 10.09
N SER A 420 -11.80 5.10 10.26
CA SER A 420 -12.63 3.89 10.13
C SER A 420 -13.15 3.72 8.71
N ASP A 421 -12.97 2.52 8.14
CA ASP A 421 -13.71 2.01 6.99
C ASP A 421 -14.66 0.91 7.47
N PRO A 422 -15.88 1.29 7.88
CA PRO A 422 -16.87 0.35 8.41
C PRO A 422 -17.57 -0.45 7.30
N MET A 423 -17.14 -0.32 6.04
CA MET A 423 -17.84 -0.90 4.89
C MET A 423 -17.22 -2.25 4.53
N HIS A 424 -15.91 -2.28 4.30
CA HIS A 424 -15.30 -3.44 3.68
C HIS A 424 -15.19 -4.63 4.64
N GLY A 425 -15.15 -4.40 5.97
CA GLY A 425 -15.17 -5.44 6.99
C GLY A 425 -16.51 -6.16 7.15
N ASN A 426 -17.60 -5.57 6.64
CA ASN A 426 -18.97 -5.98 6.94
C ASN A 426 -19.76 -6.48 5.71
N GLY A 427 -19.06 -6.88 4.65
CA GLY A 427 -19.70 -7.45 3.46
C GLY A 427 -20.26 -8.86 3.73
N VAL A 428 -21.52 -9.08 3.35
CA VAL A 428 -22.20 -10.38 3.38
C VAL A 428 -22.79 -10.69 2.00
N THR A 429 -23.19 -11.95 1.78
CA THR A 429 -23.89 -12.36 0.55
C THR A 429 -25.29 -12.81 0.93
N SER A 430 -26.29 -12.30 0.21
CA SER A 430 -27.70 -12.66 0.42
C SER A 430 -27.99 -14.10 -0.03
N PRO A 431 -29.13 -14.68 0.39
CA PRO A 431 -29.61 -15.96 -0.14
C PRO A 431 -29.70 -15.97 -1.67
N GLY A 432 -30.11 -14.85 -2.29
CA GLY A 432 -30.11 -14.66 -3.74
C GLY A 432 -28.74 -14.50 -4.40
N GLY A 433 -27.64 -14.54 -3.64
CA GLY A 433 -26.28 -14.42 -4.16
C GLY A 433 -25.79 -12.98 -4.39
N ILE A 434 -26.55 -11.98 -3.91
CA ILE A 434 -26.21 -10.56 -4.06
C ILE A 434 -25.36 -10.12 -2.87
N LYS A 435 -24.25 -9.45 -3.12
CA LYS A 435 -23.43 -8.87 -2.04
C LYS A 435 -24.18 -7.68 -1.43
N THR A 436 -24.24 -7.61 -0.11
CA THR A 436 -24.82 -6.48 0.62
C THR A 436 -24.04 -6.21 1.91
N ARG A 437 -24.42 -5.15 2.61
CA ARG A 437 -23.95 -4.78 3.95
C ARG A 437 -25.19 -4.36 4.76
N THR A 438 -25.16 -4.58 6.06
CA THR A 438 -26.22 -4.08 6.95
C THR A 438 -25.79 -2.75 7.57
N MET A 439 -26.71 -1.79 7.66
CA MET A 439 -26.48 -0.52 8.35
C MET A 439 -26.08 -0.76 9.80
N ARG A 440 -26.75 -1.71 10.48
CA ARG A 440 -26.39 -2.14 11.83
C ARG A 440 -24.91 -2.50 11.98
N ALA A 441 -24.34 -3.32 11.09
CA ALA A 441 -22.94 -3.72 11.20
C ALA A 441 -21.98 -2.55 10.96
N ILE A 442 -22.33 -1.66 10.02
CA ILE A 442 -21.56 -0.44 9.73
C ILE A 442 -21.53 0.47 10.97
N GLU A 443 -22.68 0.69 11.61
CA GLU A 443 -22.79 1.49 12.84
C GLU A 443 -22.04 0.86 14.02
N GLU A 444 -22.15 -0.45 14.20
CA GLU A 444 -21.45 -1.19 15.27
C GLU A 444 -19.92 -1.04 15.14
N GLU A 445 -19.38 -1.13 13.91
CA GLU A 445 -17.95 -0.91 13.68
C GLU A 445 -17.52 0.55 13.97
N LEU A 446 -18.32 1.53 13.57
CA LEU A 446 -18.06 2.94 13.91
C LEU A 446 -18.03 3.14 15.42
N ARG A 447 -19.03 2.65 16.15
CA ARG A 447 -19.09 2.78 17.62
C ARG A 447 -17.90 2.12 18.30
N GLY A 448 -17.48 0.96 17.82
CA GLY A 448 -16.29 0.25 18.30
C GLY A 448 -15.00 1.06 18.09
N PHE A 449 -14.80 1.59 16.88
CA PHE A 449 -13.65 2.43 16.54
C PHE A 449 -13.59 3.70 17.41
N PHE A 450 -14.68 4.46 17.49
CA PHE A 450 -14.73 5.69 18.30
C PHE A 450 -14.51 5.42 19.79
N THR A 451 -14.99 4.27 20.30
CA THR A 451 -14.74 3.85 21.68
C THR A 451 -13.27 3.52 21.92
N ALA A 452 -12.64 2.79 21.00
CA ALA A 452 -11.21 2.52 21.07
C ALA A 452 -10.37 3.80 21.06
N CYS A 453 -10.66 4.73 20.14
CA CYS A 453 -10.02 6.05 20.06
C CYS A 453 -10.09 6.81 21.40
N ARG A 454 -11.27 6.86 22.02
CA ARG A 454 -11.48 7.54 23.30
C ARG A 454 -10.63 6.93 24.43
N GLU A 455 -10.58 5.60 24.51
CA GLU A 455 -9.85 4.91 25.58
C GLU A 455 -8.33 4.98 25.42
N THR A 456 -7.83 5.02 24.19
CA THR A 456 -6.39 5.15 23.93
C THR A 456 -5.91 6.60 23.87
N GLY A 457 -6.83 7.58 23.96
CA GLY A 457 -6.54 8.99 23.78
C GLY A 457 -6.17 9.38 22.34
N THR A 458 -6.40 8.48 21.38
CA THR A 458 -6.10 8.73 19.96
C THR A 458 -7.29 9.42 19.30
N PRO A 459 -7.13 10.59 18.66
CA PRO A 459 -8.26 11.26 18.00
C PRO A 459 -8.90 10.39 16.90
N PRO A 460 -10.24 10.28 16.83
CA PRO A 460 -10.91 9.65 15.70
C PRO A 460 -10.74 10.53 14.46
N GLY A 461 -9.77 10.19 13.61
CA GLY A 461 -9.29 11.05 12.53
C GLY A 461 -10.19 11.12 11.30
N GLY A 462 -11.22 10.29 11.18
CA GLY A 462 -12.15 10.33 10.05
C GLY A 462 -12.88 9.02 9.74
N VAL A 463 -13.60 9.02 8.62
CA VAL A 463 -14.24 7.84 8.01
C VAL A 463 -13.91 7.70 6.52
N HIS A 464 -13.90 6.46 6.02
CA HIS A 464 -13.76 6.11 4.61
C HIS A 464 -14.93 5.25 4.15
N LEU A 465 -15.84 5.84 3.38
CA LEU A 465 -17.14 5.25 3.03
C LEU A 465 -17.26 4.95 1.53
N GLU A 466 -18.09 3.96 1.21
CA GLU A 466 -18.56 3.71 -0.15
C GLU A 466 -20.02 4.16 -0.25
N LEU A 467 -20.29 5.18 -1.06
CA LEU A 467 -21.59 5.81 -1.17
C LEU A 467 -21.91 6.16 -2.64
N SER A 468 -23.21 6.21 -2.93
CA SER A 468 -23.78 6.59 -4.21
C SER A 468 -24.46 7.94 -4.07
N GLY A 469 -24.34 8.77 -5.11
CA GLY A 469 -25.15 9.99 -5.25
C GLY A 469 -26.60 9.70 -5.67
N ASP A 470 -26.86 8.50 -6.20
CA ASP A 470 -28.19 8.06 -6.63
C ASP A 470 -28.87 7.20 -5.56
N ASP A 471 -30.20 7.23 -5.53
CA ASP A 471 -31.04 6.43 -4.63
C ASP A 471 -31.03 4.94 -5.04
N VAL A 472 -30.05 4.22 -4.50
CA VAL A 472 -29.80 2.78 -4.73
C VAL A 472 -30.28 1.91 -3.57
N THR A 473 -30.45 0.63 -3.83
CA THR A 473 -30.84 -0.39 -2.86
C THR A 473 -29.73 -1.43 -2.70
N GLU A 474 -28.53 -0.99 -2.32
CA GLU A 474 -27.34 -1.85 -2.27
C GLU A 474 -27.00 -2.31 -0.84
N CYS A 475 -27.17 -1.43 0.16
CA CYS A 475 -27.12 -1.77 1.58
C CYS A 475 -28.54 -1.95 2.15
N VAL A 476 -28.69 -2.88 3.07
CA VAL A 476 -29.93 -3.15 3.83
C VAL A 476 -29.82 -2.56 5.23
N ASP A 477 -30.95 -2.37 5.91
CA ASP A 477 -30.96 -1.82 7.27
C ASP A 477 -30.52 -2.86 8.31
N VAL A 478 -31.41 -3.79 8.66
CA VAL A 478 -31.17 -4.82 9.68
C VAL A 478 -31.08 -6.21 9.05
N ASP A 479 -32.15 -6.63 8.38
CA ASP A 479 -32.28 -7.96 7.80
C ASP A 479 -31.95 -7.94 6.30
N ILE A 480 -31.39 -9.05 5.81
CA ILE A 480 -31.09 -9.21 4.39
C ILE A 480 -32.40 -9.42 3.63
N ASP A 481 -32.69 -8.53 2.70
CA ASP A 481 -33.89 -8.57 1.86
C ASP A 481 -33.51 -8.54 0.37
N ASP A 482 -33.54 -9.70 -0.28
CA ASP A 482 -33.30 -9.83 -1.72
C ASP A 482 -34.31 -9.04 -2.58
N THR A 483 -35.53 -8.81 -2.09
CA THR A 483 -36.56 -8.04 -2.80
C THR A 483 -36.21 -6.56 -2.81
N TRP A 484 -35.74 -6.03 -1.68
CA TRP A 484 -35.19 -4.68 -1.60
C TRP A 484 -33.99 -4.53 -2.52
N LEU A 485 -33.02 -5.45 -2.42
CA LEU A 485 -31.81 -5.42 -3.24
C LEU A 485 -32.14 -5.42 -4.73
N GLY A 486 -33.10 -6.24 -5.17
CA GLY A 486 -33.51 -6.35 -6.57
C GLY A 486 -34.14 -5.09 -7.19
N ARG A 487 -34.45 -4.03 -6.43
CA ARG A 487 -35.10 -2.82 -6.95
C ARG A 487 -34.16 -1.95 -7.78
N ARG A 488 -33.02 -1.57 -7.20
CA ARG A 488 -32.05 -0.60 -7.74
C ARG A 488 -30.63 -0.96 -7.28
N TYR A 489 -30.16 -2.15 -7.64
CA TYR A 489 -28.77 -2.57 -7.44
C TYR A 489 -27.94 -2.28 -8.68
N HIS A 490 -27.11 -1.22 -8.65
CA HIS A 490 -26.43 -0.72 -9.84
C HIS A 490 -24.91 -0.98 -9.84
N THR A 491 -24.31 -1.18 -8.67
CA THR A 491 -22.87 -1.45 -8.55
C THR A 491 -22.46 -2.77 -9.22
N SER A 492 -21.36 -2.74 -9.96
CA SER A 492 -20.68 -3.95 -10.46
C SER A 492 -19.64 -4.50 -9.45
N CYS A 493 -19.53 -3.85 -8.30
CA CYS A 493 -18.48 -4.09 -7.31
C CYS A 493 -19.07 -4.35 -5.92
N ASP A 494 -18.79 -3.50 -4.94
CA ASP A 494 -19.32 -3.65 -3.58
C ASP A 494 -20.52 -2.70 -3.36
N PRO A 495 -21.46 -3.09 -2.46
CA PRO A 495 -22.71 -2.37 -2.18
C PRO A 495 -22.49 -1.01 -1.50
N ARG A 496 -23.01 0.07 -2.08
CA ARG A 496 -22.83 1.44 -1.58
C ARG A 496 -23.98 1.88 -0.69
N LEU A 497 -23.68 2.82 0.21
CA LEU A 497 -24.72 3.58 0.91
C LEU A 497 -25.47 4.45 -0.09
N ASN A 498 -26.80 4.50 0.02
CA ASN A 498 -27.58 5.52 -0.68
C ASN A 498 -27.53 6.87 0.07
N PRO A 499 -28.07 7.96 -0.51
CA PRO A 499 -28.03 9.28 0.12
C PRO A 499 -28.62 9.31 1.53
N SER A 500 -29.80 8.71 1.75
CA SER A 500 -30.46 8.71 3.06
C SER A 500 -29.64 7.96 4.12
N GLN A 501 -29.08 6.79 3.78
CA GLN A 501 -28.20 6.02 4.64
C GLN A 501 -26.90 6.79 4.95
N SER A 502 -26.37 7.51 3.96
CA SER A 502 -25.15 8.31 4.11
C SER A 502 -25.35 9.48 5.08
N LEU A 503 -26.48 10.19 4.98
CA LEU A 503 -26.82 11.28 5.90
C LEU A 503 -27.11 10.78 7.32
N HIS A 504 -27.75 9.62 7.46
CA HIS A 504 -27.94 8.97 8.76
C HIS A 504 -26.60 8.67 9.44
N LEU A 505 -25.62 8.13 8.72
CA LEU A 505 -24.28 7.94 9.28
C LEU A 505 -23.59 9.25 9.62
N ALA A 506 -23.80 10.33 8.85
CA ALA A 506 -23.25 11.64 9.17
C ALA A 506 -23.75 12.15 10.54
N ASP A 507 -25.04 11.99 10.82
CA ASP A 507 -25.64 12.35 12.12
C ASP A 507 -25.07 11.50 13.27
N LEU A 508 -24.90 10.19 13.03
CA LEU A 508 -24.26 9.29 14.00
C LEU A 508 -22.81 9.71 14.29
N ILE A 509 -22.02 9.96 13.25
CA ILE A 509 -20.63 10.40 13.37
C ILE A 509 -20.55 11.70 14.17
N ALA A 510 -21.43 12.66 13.88
CA ALA A 510 -21.49 13.91 14.62
C ALA A 510 -21.72 13.66 16.12
N THR A 511 -22.66 12.77 16.47
CA THR A 511 -22.95 12.37 17.86
C THR A 511 -21.74 11.71 18.52
N LEU A 512 -21.04 10.82 17.81
CA LEU A 512 -19.86 10.13 18.32
C LEU A 512 -18.67 11.08 18.55
N LEU A 513 -18.55 12.16 17.76
CA LEU A 513 -17.54 13.20 17.95
C LEU A 513 -17.83 14.14 19.13
N VAL A 514 -19.09 14.35 19.50
CA VAL A 514 -19.43 15.16 20.69
C VAL A 514 -19.17 14.37 21.98
N THR A 515 -19.52 13.08 21.97
CA THR A 515 -19.37 12.19 23.13
C THR A 515 -17.91 11.87 23.49
N THR A 516 -16.92 12.37 22.73
CA THR A 516 -15.49 12.30 23.07
C THR A 516 -15.00 13.38 24.03
N THR A 517 -15.87 14.21 24.62
CA THR A 517 -15.48 15.20 25.64
C THR A 517 -16.22 14.97 26.97
N PRO A 518 -15.67 14.22 27.95
CA PRO A 518 -15.86 14.60 29.33
C PRO A 518 -14.83 15.68 29.64
N ALA A 519 -15.31 16.91 29.85
CA ALA A 519 -14.51 17.90 30.56
C ALA A 519 -14.26 17.35 31.97
N LEU A 520 -13.07 16.80 32.23
CA LEU A 520 -12.55 16.72 33.58
C LEU A 520 -12.22 18.15 34.02
N SER A 521 -13.26 18.87 34.45
CA SER A 521 -13.07 20.03 35.30
C SER A 521 -12.74 19.50 36.69
N LEU A 522 -11.48 19.61 37.09
CA LEU A 522 -11.13 19.59 38.50
C LEU A 522 -11.70 20.88 39.10
N THR A 523 -12.86 20.80 39.74
CA THR A 523 -13.33 21.88 40.62
C THR A 523 -12.93 21.61 42.06
N ALA A 524 -12.27 22.62 42.61
CA ALA A 524 -11.76 22.86 43.97
C ALA A 524 -10.46 22.15 44.35
#